data_AF-A0A4R3HY60-F1
#
_entry.id   AF-A0A4R3HY60-F1
#
_cell.length_a   1.000
_cell.length_b   1.000
_cell.length_c   1.000
_cell.angle_alpha   90.00
_cell.angle_beta   90.00
_cell.angle_gamma   90.00
#
_symmetry.space_group_name_H-M   'P 1'
#
loop_
_entity.id
_entity.type
_entity.pdbx_description
1 polymer ?
#
loop_
_entity_poly.entity_id
_entity_poly.type
_entity_poly.pdbx_seq_one_letter_code
_entity_poly.pdbx_strand_id
1 'polypeptide(L)'
;MSVAAIGIFMLIIVLLFYWRMVSERNPVRKVRSTTEEILEKVQVFESLAKDAEALKYLNEQLQKMPADAQLLNKKEELTGRLNPPQEP
;
A
#
# COMPACT_ATOMS: atom_id res chain seq x y z
N MET A 1 29.10 -14.49 42.76
CA MET A 1 28.36 -14.59 41.48
C MET A 1 28.98 -15.71 40.66
N SER A 2 28.23 -16.78 40.40
CA SER A 2 28.74 -17.98 39.72
C SER A 2 29.04 -17.70 38.25
N VAL A 3 30.11 -18.28 37.70
CA VAL A 3 30.54 -18.18 36.30
C VAL A 3 29.40 -18.52 35.32
N ALA A 4 28.47 -19.40 35.73
CA ALA A 4 27.27 -19.71 34.98
C ALA A 4 26.34 -18.51 34.73
N ALA A 5 26.26 -17.56 35.68
CA ALA A 5 25.43 -16.37 35.53
C ALA A 5 25.99 -15.39 34.49
N ILE A 6 27.32 -15.32 34.36
CA ILE A 6 28.00 -14.47 33.37
C ILE A 6 27.76 -15.00 31.95
N GLY A 7 27.81 -16.34 31.77
CA GLY A 7 27.53 -16.98 30.49
C GLY A 7 26.09 -16.75 30.01
N ILE A 8 25.11 -16.82 30.91
CA ILE A 8 23.70 -16.55 30.59
C ILE A 8 23.51 -15.08 30.20
N PHE A 9 24.15 -14.16 30.92
CA PHE A 9 24.06 -12.73 30.63
C PHE A 9 24.63 -12.39 29.25
N MET A 10 25.76 -13.01 28.89
CA MET A 10 26.38 -12.84 27.56
C MET A 10 25.47 -13.37 26.45
N LEU A 11 24.81 -14.52 26.64
CA LEU A 11 23.87 -15.08 25.66
C LEU A 11 22.65 -14.17 25.43
N ILE A 12 22.09 -13.58 26.48
CA ILE A 12 20.95 -12.66 26.37
C ILE A 12 21.34 -11.41 25.54
N ILE A 13 22.52 -10.85 25.78
CA ILE A 13 23.00 -9.67 25.04
C ILE A 13 23.18 -9.98 23.56
N VAL A 14 23.78 -11.14 23.24
CA VAL A 14 23.96 -11.58 21.85
C VAL A 14 22.62 -11.80 21.17
N LEU A 15 21.65 -12.40 21.87
CA LEU A 15 20.29 -12.62 21.35
C LEU A 15 19.60 -11.30 20.99
N LEU A 16 19.67 -10.29 21.86
CA LEU A 16 19.10 -8.96 21.63
C LEU A 16 19.76 -8.27 20.42
N PHE A 17 21.09 -8.38 20.30
CA PHE A 17 21.81 -7.82 19.15
C PHE A 17 21.42 -8.50 17.84
N TYR A 18 21.29 -9.83 17.86
CA TYR A 18 20.88 -10.60 16.69
C TYR A 18 19.44 -10.25 16.26
N TRP A 19 18.51 -10.16 17.21
CA TRP A 19 17.14 -9.71 16.94
C TRP A 19 17.07 -8.30 16.37
N ARG A 20 17.86 -7.37 16.91
CA ARG A 20 17.94 -6.00 16.38
C ARG A 20 18.45 -6.00 14.93
N MET A 21 19.50 -6.75 14.65
CA MET A 21 20.08 -6.86 13.30
C MET A 21 19.11 -7.49 12.29
N VAL A 22 18.34 -8.51 12.71
CA VAL A 22 17.32 -9.15 11.87
C VAL A 22 16.13 -8.22 11.62
N SER A 23 15.74 -7.40 12.61
CA SER A 23 14.68 -6.40 12.46
C SER A 23 15.05 -5.32 11.44
N GLU A 24 16.30 -4.84 11.45
CA GLU A 24 16.79 -3.85 10.48
C GLU A 24 16.91 -4.42 9.05
N ARG A 25 17.05 -5.73 8.90
CA ARG A 25 17.14 -6.42 7.60
C ARG A 25 15.81 -6.93 7.06
N ASN A 26 14.76 -6.94 7.88
CA ASN A 26 13.42 -7.13 7.37
C ASN A 26 12.95 -5.76 6.88
N PRO A 27 12.91 -5.49 5.55
CA PRO A 27 12.10 -4.37 5.10
C PRO A 27 10.71 -4.68 5.62
N VAL A 28 10.18 -3.82 6.50
CA VAL A 28 8.78 -3.84 6.88
C VAL A 28 8.05 -3.91 5.56
N ARG A 29 7.56 -5.10 5.21
CA ARG A 29 6.93 -5.38 3.94
C ARG A 29 5.67 -4.54 4.04
N LYS A 30 5.73 -3.30 3.54
CA LYS A 30 4.61 -2.36 3.58
C LYS A 30 3.46 -3.19 3.02
N VAL A 31 2.53 -3.53 3.91
CA VAL A 31 1.33 -4.25 3.54
C VAL A 31 0.67 -3.28 2.59
N ARG A 32 0.85 -3.49 1.27
CA ARG A 32 0.30 -2.61 0.25
C ARG A 32 -1.17 -2.46 0.60
N SER A 33 -1.58 -1.24 0.85
CA SER A 33 -2.97 -0.99 1.20
C SER A 33 -3.82 -1.48 0.03
N THR A 34 -4.96 -2.12 0.30
CA THR A 34 -5.90 -2.52 -0.75
C THR A 34 -6.20 -1.36 -1.70
N THR A 35 -6.23 -0.13 -1.17
CA THR A 35 -6.36 1.12 -1.94
C THR A 35 -5.20 1.35 -2.92
N GLU A 36 -3.95 1.13 -2.50
CA GLU A 36 -2.78 1.28 -3.38
C GLU A 36 -2.83 0.26 -4.54
N GLU A 37 -3.24 -0.98 -4.27
CA GLU A 37 -3.37 -2.00 -5.31
C GLU A 37 -4.49 -1.67 -6.31
N ILE A 38 -5.61 -1.12 -5.83
CA ILE A 38 -6.71 -0.66 -6.69
C ILE A 38 -6.23 0.50 -7.57
N LEU A 39 -5.53 1.48 -7.00
CA LEU A 39 -5.00 2.63 -7.73
C LEU A 39 -3.98 2.20 -8.79
N GLU A 40 -3.09 1.24 -8.48
CA GLU A 40 -2.13 0.70 -9.43
C GLU A 40 -2.84 0.03 -10.62
N LYS A 41 -3.90 -0.75 -10.37
CA LYS A 41 -4.72 -1.34 -11.45
C LYS A 41 -5.42 -0.28 -12.30
N VAL A 42 -5.98 0.75 -11.69
CA VAL A 42 -6.60 1.88 -12.40
C VAL A 42 -5.56 2.58 -13.29
N GLN A 43 -4.35 2.79 -12.79
CA GLN A 43 -3.25 3.38 -13.55
C GLN A 43 -2.81 2.51 -14.74
N VAL A 44 -2.87 1.18 -14.60
CA VAL A 44 -2.63 0.26 -15.73
C VAL A 44 -3.71 0.42 -16.80
N PHE A 45 -4.99 0.53 -16.41
CA PHE A 45 -6.07 0.79 -17.37
C PHE A 45 -5.92 2.15 -18.07
N GLU A 46 -5.54 3.20 -17.33
CA GLU A 46 -5.22 4.51 -17.92
C GLU A 46 -4.05 4.43 -18.91
N SER A 47 -2.99 3.69 -18.57
CA SER A 47 -1.82 3.50 -19.44
C SER A 47 -2.17 2.76 -20.75
N LEU A 48 -3.23 1.97 -20.73
CA LEU A 48 -3.77 1.26 -21.89
C LEU A 48 -4.82 2.09 -22.66
N ALA A 49 -5.00 3.38 -22.31
CA ALA A 49 -6.05 4.25 -22.85
C ALA A 49 -7.48 3.68 -22.68
N LYS A 50 -7.68 2.89 -21.62
CA LYS A 50 -8.95 2.24 -21.29
C LYS A 50 -9.66 2.92 -20.13
N ASP A 51 -9.82 4.23 -20.23
CA ASP A 51 -10.35 5.06 -19.13
C ASP A 51 -11.78 4.63 -18.73
N ALA A 52 -12.61 4.20 -19.69
CA ALA A 52 -13.95 3.70 -19.40
C ALA A 52 -13.96 2.42 -18.55
N GLU A 53 -13.02 1.50 -18.80
CA GLU A 53 -12.85 0.27 -17.99
C GLU A 53 -12.27 0.62 -16.62
N ALA A 54 -11.33 1.58 -16.56
CA ALA A 54 -10.74 2.08 -15.32
C ALA A 54 -11.81 2.68 -14.40
N LEU A 55 -12.72 3.51 -14.96
CA LEU A 55 -13.81 4.14 -14.22
C LEU A 55 -14.84 3.11 -13.75
N LYS A 56 -15.14 2.10 -14.57
CA LYS A 56 -16.02 0.99 -14.17
C LYS A 56 -15.43 0.21 -13.00
N TYR A 57 -14.16 -0.19 -13.11
CA TYR A 57 -13.45 -0.90 -12.05
C TYR A 57 -13.39 -0.09 -10.76
N LEU A 58 -13.08 1.21 -10.85
CA LEU A 58 -13.01 2.10 -9.71
C LEU A 58 -14.39 2.27 -9.03
N ASN A 59 -15.48 2.36 -9.81
CA ASN A 59 -16.84 2.39 -9.26
C ASN A 59 -17.21 1.09 -8.54
N GLU A 60 -16.83 -0.08 -9.08
CA GLU A 60 -17.06 -1.36 -8.41
C GLU A 60 -16.31 -1.47 -7.08
N GLN A 61 -15.10 -0.89 -6.98
CA GLN A 61 -14.36 -0.86 -5.71
C GLN A 61 -14.92 0.19 -4.73
N LEU A 62 -15.36 1.35 -5.22
CA LEU A 62 -16.03 2.36 -4.40
C LEU A 62 -17.36 1.87 -3.81
N GLN A 63 -18.06 0.95 -4.46
CA GLN A 63 -19.23 0.30 -3.84
C GLN A 63 -18.85 -0.53 -2.61
N LYS A 64 -17.65 -1.13 -2.60
CA LYS A 64 -17.14 -1.92 -1.47
C LYS A 64 -16.49 -1.03 -0.40
N MET A 65 -15.91 0.09 -0.81
CA MET A 65 -15.21 1.05 0.05
C MET A 65 -15.69 2.48 -0.23
N PRO A 66 -16.95 2.83 0.13
CA PRO A 66 -17.56 4.11 -0.25
C PRO A 66 -16.95 5.32 0.47
N ALA A 67 -16.20 5.11 1.54
CA ALA A 67 -15.58 6.16 2.34
C ALA A 67 -14.08 6.37 2.01
N ASP A 68 -13.54 5.68 1.00
CA ASP A 68 -12.14 5.85 0.63
C ASP A 68 -11.95 7.15 -0.17
N ALA A 69 -11.39 8.16 0.50
CA ALA A 69 -11.13 9.48 -0.09
C ALA A 69 -10.17 9.43 -1.27
N GLN A 70 -9.22 8.48 -1.30
CA GLN A 70 -8.27 8.37 -2.42
C GLN A 70 -8.96 7.84 -3.68
N LEU A 71 -9.84 6.84 -3.53
CA LEU A 71 -10.62 6.30 -4.65
C LEU A 71 -11.63 7.33 -5.19
N LEU A 72 -12.24 8.12 -4.31
CA LEU A 72 -13.16 9.20 -4.70
C LEU A 72 -12.46 10.29 -5.52
N ASN A 73 -11.32 10.80 -5.04
CA ASN A 73 -10.52 11.79 -5.77
C ASN A 73 -10.10 11.27 -7.14
N LYS A 74 -9.63 10.01 -7.20
CA LYS A 74 -9.22 9.40 -8.47
C LYS A 74 -10.39 9.26 -9.44
N LYS A 75 -11.61 9.00 -8.94
CA LYS A 75 -12.81 8.91 -9.76
C LYS A 75 -13.16 10.26 -10.37
N GLU A 76 -13.11 11.34 -9.59
CA GLU A 76 -13.37 12.69 -10.10
C GLU A 76 -12.36 13.07 -11.20
N GLU A 77 -11.07 12.79 -10.97
CA GLU A 77 -10.00 12.99 -11.96
C GLU A 77 -10.29 12.24 -13.27
N LEU A 78 -10.60 10.94 -13.18
CA LEU A 78 -10.88 10.09 -14.34
C LEU A 78 -12.16 10.51 -15.07
N THR A 79 -13.19 10.90 -14.32
CA THR A 79 -14.45 11.40 -14.89
C THR A 79 -14.24 12.69 -15.66
N GLY A 80 -13.41 13.60 -15.13
CA GLY A 80 -13.05 14.85 -15.81
C GLY A 80 -12.23 14.64 -17.10
N ARG A 81 -11.43 13.57 -17.17
CA ARG A 81 -10.69 13.22 -18.39
C ARG A 81 -11.59 12.57 -19.46
N LEU A 82 -12.57 11.77 -19.04
CA LEU A 82 -13.53 11.10 -19.93
C LEU A 82 -14.63 12.02 -20.47
N ASN A 83 -15.06 13.01 -19.68
CA ASN A 83 -15.95 14.08 -20.13
C ASN A 83 -15.14 15.37 -20.25
N PRO A 84 -14.44 15.61 -21.37
CA PRO A 84 -13.87 16.92 -21.61
C PRO A 84 -15.01 17.95 -21.54
N PRO A 85 -14.83 19.09 -20.84
CA PRO A 85 -15.84 20.13 -20.79
C PRO A 85 -16.24 20.46 -22.22
N GLN A 86 -17.50 20.22 -22.55
CA GLN A 86 -18.09 20.72 -23.78
C GLN A 86 -18.03 22.25 -23.68
N GLU A 87 -17.03 22.85 -24.32
CA GLU A 87 -17.03 24.29 -24.58
C GLU A 87 -18.32 24.61 -25.36
N PRO A 88 -19.13 25.58 -24.91
CA PRO A 88 -20.33 26.03 -25.61
C PRO A 88 -20.02 26.72 -26.94
#